data_AF-A0A9E5CWZ4-F1
#
_entry.id   AF-A0A9E5CWZ4-F1
#
_cell.length_a   1.000
_cell.length_b   1.000
_cell.length_c   1.000
_cell.angle_alpha   90.00
_cell.angle_beta   90.00
_cell.angle_gamma   90.00
#
_symmetry.space_group_name_H-M   'P 1'
#
loop_
_entity.id
_entity.type
_entity.pdbx_description
1 polymer ?
#
loop_
_entity_poly.entity_id
_entity_poly.type
_entity_poly.pdbx_seq_one_letter_code
_entity_poly.pdbx_strand_id
1 'polypeptide(L)' 'MPQMPPLSDDALKAMLSQPLVAKIATISSNGNPHISALWFEERDGDIIFNTWGTTRAAR' A
#
# COMPACT_ATOMS: atom_id res chain seq x y z
N MET A 1 -19.94 -12.47 -2.91
CA MET A 1 -18.73 -13.27 -2.62
C MET A 1 -18.53 -13.28 -1.11
N PRO A 2 -18.14 -14.39 -0.48
CA PRO A 2 -17.84 -14.39 0.94
C PRO A 2 -16.67 -13.43 1.21
N GLN A 3 -16.85 -12.53 2.19
CA GLN A 3 -15.81 -11.62 2.62
C GLN A 3 -14.84 -12.41 3.50
N MET A 4 -13.54 -12.29 3.21
CA MET A 4 -12.52 -12.87 4.09
C MET A 4 -12.60 -12.21 5.47
N PRO A 5 -12.53 -12.99 6.56
CA PRO A 5 -12.40 -12.41 7.89
C PRO A 5 -11.11 -11.59 7.98
N PRO A 6 -11.10 -10.52 8.81
CA PRO A 6 -9.90 -9.74 9.03
C PRO A 6 -8.78 -10.62 9.59
N LEU A 7 -7.53 -10.31 9.22
CA LEU A 7 -6.35 -10.98 9.78
C LEU A 7 -6.21 -10.61 11.26
N SER A 8 -5.71 -11.54 12.07
CA SER A 8 -5.16 -11.20 13.39
C SER A 8 -3.86 -10.41 13.24
N ASP A 9 -3.45 -9.72 14.29
CA ASP A 9 -2.20 -8.94 14.29
C ASP A 9 -0.97 -9.81 13.96
N ASP A 10 -0.89 -11.02 14.52
CA ASP A 10 0.18 -11.98 14.23
C ASP A 10 0.19 -12.41 12.77
N ALA A 11 -0.98 -12.65 12.19
CA ALA A 11 -1.12 -13.05 10.79
C ALA A 11 -0.78 -11.88 9.85
N LEU A 12 -1.17 -10.65 10.21
CA LEU A 12 -0.82 -9.45 9.47
C LEU A 12 0.69 -9.22 9.50
N LYS A 13 1.33 -9.32 10.67
CA LYS A 13 2.78 -9.18 10.82
C LYS A 13 3.56 -10.23 10.03
N ALA A 14 3.09 -11.48 10.04
CA ALA A 14 3.68 -12.56 9.25
C ALA A 14 3.48 -12.39 7.74
N MET A 15 2.41 -11.71 7.32
CA MET A 15 2.20 -11.34 5.92
C MET A 15 3.16 -10.23 5.52
N LEU A 16 3.23 -9.14 6.29
CA LEU A 16 4.04 -7.95 5.99
C LEU A 16 5.56 -8.21 6.06
N SER A 17 6.01 -9.28 6.71
CA SER A 17 7.42 -9.69 6.71
C SER A 17 7.90 -10.36 5.41
N GLN A 18 7.00 -10.64 4.47
CA GLN A 18 7.32 -11.23 3.18
C GLN A 18 7.59 -10.15 2.13
N PRO A 19 8.37 -10.46 1.07
CA PRO A 19 8.48 -9.58 -0.09
C PRO A 19 7.12 -9.48 -0.80
N LEU A 20 6.46 -8.32 -0.66
CA LEU A 20 5.12 -8.08 -1.21
C LEU A 20 5.12 -6.90 -2.17
N VAL A 21 4.12 -6.90 -3.06
CA VAL A 21 3.78 -5.77 -3.92
C VAL A 21 2.43 -5.24 -3.46
N ALA A 22 2.37 -3.95 -3.14
CA ALA A 22 1.13 -3.26 -2.81
C ALA A 22 0.51 -2.61 -4.06
N LYS A 23 -0.79 -2.32 -3.97
CA LYS A 23 -1.48 -1.38 -4.85
C LYS A 23 -1.83 -0.14 -4.04
N ILE A 24 -1.17 0.98 -4.31
CA ILE A 24 -1.52 2.26 -3.70
C ILE A 24 -2.57 2.96 -4.56
N ALA A 25 -3.58 3.54 -3.91
CA ALA A 25 -4.56 4.40 -4.55
C ALA A 25 -4.36 5.83 -4.05
N THR A 26 -4.18 6.76 -4.98
CA THR A 26 -4.09 8.20 -4.70
C THR A 26 -5.24 8.92 -5.39
N ILE A 27 -5.80 9.95 -4.76
CA ILE A 27 -6.86 10.76 -5.35
C ILE A 27 -6.25 11.99 -6.02
N SER A 28 -6.46 12.18 -7.32
CA SER A 28 -5.99 13.41 -7.99
C SER A 28 -6.83 14.63 -7.64
N SER A 29 -6.33 15.82 -7.95
CA SER A 29 -7.02 17.10 -7.66
C SER A 29 -8.44 17.22 -8.22
N ASN A 30 -8.78 16.47 -9.26
CA ASN A 30 -10.12 16.38 -9.84
C ASN A 30 -10.99 15.25 -9.26
N GLY A 31 -10.56 14.63 -8.15
CA GLY A 31 -11.29 13.58 -7.44
C GLY A 31 -11.14 12.17 -8.01
N ASN A 32 -10.41 11.99 -9.12
CA ASN A 32 -10.27 10.67 -9.73
C ASN A 32 -9.21 9.80 -9.02
N PRO A 33 -9.50 8.51 -8.77
CA PRO A 33 -8.52 7.59 -8.21
C PRO A 33 -7.48 7.21 -9.27
N HIS A 34 -6.22 7.16 -8.85
CA HIS A 34 -5.11 6.59 -9.61
C HIS A 34 -4.48 5.46 -8.80
N ILE A 35 -4.35 4.27 -9.41
CA ILE A 35 -3.83 3.09 -8.74
C ILE A 35 -2.47 2.75 -9.34
N SER A 36 -1.47 2.52 -8.48
CA SER A 36 -0.12 2.12 -8.89
C SER A 36 0.34 0.92 -8.08
N ALA A 37 1.02 -0.02 -8.74
CA ALA A 37 1.70 -1.12 -8.07
C ALA A 37 3.09 -0.65 -7.60
N LEU A 38 3.48 -1.01 -6.38
CA LEU A 38 4.77 -0.64 -5.82
C LEU A 38 5.33 -1.69 -4.87
N TRP A 39 6.65 -1.67 -4.74
CA TRP A 39 7.35 -2.31 -3.63
C TRP A 39 7.24 -1.42 -2.40
N PHE A 40 7.09 -2.04 -1.23
CA PHE A 40 7.02 -1.33 0.04
C PHE A 40 7.73 -2.13 1.13
N GLU A 41 7.99 -1.45 2.24
CA GLU A 41 8.41 -2.04 3.50
C GLU A 41 7.46 -1.53 4.59
N GLU A 42 7.06 -2.39 5.53
CA GLU A 42 6.47 -1.93 6.78
C GLU A 42 7.59 -1.77 7.82
N ARG A 43 7.63 -0.61 8.48
CA ARG A 43 8.61 -0.32 9.52
C ARG A 43 7.94 0.51 10.62
N ASP A 44 7.87 -0.05 11.82
CA ASP A 44 7.34 0.60 13.03
C ASP A 44 5.91 1.15 12.88
N GLY A 45 5.08 0.46 12.09
CA GLY A 45 3.69 0.84 11.77
C GLY A 45 3.55 1.71 10.51
N ASP A 46 4.66 2.18 9.93
CA ASP A 46 4.66 3.00 8.74
C ASP A 46 4.88 2.15 7.47
N ILE A 47 4.16 2.49 6.40
CA ILE A 47 4.41 1.93 5.06
C ILE A 47 5.36 2.85 4.31
N ILE A 48 6.57 2.36 4.06
CA ILE A 48 7.63 3.07 3.35
C ILE A 48 7.69 2.57 1.91
N PHE A 49 7.69 3.48 0.95
CA PHE A 49 7.90 3.19 -0.46
C PHE A 49 8.59 4.35 -1.16
N ASN A 50 9.20 4.09 -2.32
CA ASN A 50 9.77 5.13 -3.16
C ASN A 50 8.85 5.45 -4.35
N THR A 51 8.89 6.69 -4.81
CA THR A 51 8.25 7.12 -6.06
C THR A 51 9.12 8.17 -6.74
N TRP A 52 8.82 8.50 -8.00
CA TRP A 52 9.54 9.56 -8.69
C TRP A 52 8.98 10.92 -8.25
N GLY A 53 9.84 11.93 -8.08
CA GLY A 53 9.44 13.25 -7.53
C GLY A 53 8.41 14.02 -8.38
N THR A 54 8.13 13.59 -9.60
CA THR A 54 7.14 14.17 -10.50
C THR A 54 5.86 13.33 -10.64
N THR A 55 5.71 12.24 -9.88
CA THR A 55 4.50 11.39 -9.95
C THR A 55 3.34 11.99 -9.16
N ARG A 56 2.13 11.53 -9.49
CA ARG A 56 0.91 11.84 -8.72
C ARG A 56 0.92 11.29 -7.29
N ALA A 57 1.82 10.36 -6.96
CA ALA A 57 1.96 9.90 -5.58
C ALA A 57 2.76 10.88 -4.72
N ALA A 58 3.51 11.78 -5.34
CA ALA A 58 4.30 12.81 -4.67
C ALA A 58 3.62 14.19 -4.64
N ARG A 59 2.43 14.34 -5.23
CA ARG A 59 1.73 15.63 -5.40
C ARG A 59 0.22 15.54 -5.23
#